data_AF-A0A6I1W2Y6-F1
#
_entry.id   AF-A0A6I1W2Y6-F1
#
_cell.length_a   1.000
_cell.length_b   1.000
_cell.length_c   1.000
_cell.angle_alpha   90.00
_cell.angle_beta   90.00
_cell.angle_gamma   90.00
#
_symmetry.space_group_name_H-M   'P 1'
#
loop_
_entity.id
_entity.type
_entity.pdbx_description
1 polymer ?
#
loop_
_entity_poly.entity_id
_entity_poly.type
_entity_poly.pdbx_seq_one_letter_code
_entity_poly.pdbx_strand_id
1 'polypeptide(L)'
;MQLTTIVRENMSPELKDRLAGFEINRDVYITLQKQYTEVVQESQRLTQEATRLETQASLTDASWNAMGKSGTIEQSKINEEIERSAQLRKDAQALRFTADARIPIQKNLVIKVAEARLKLVGVPGSINKELQQTLLSQALKQEGTREILLELFTLSHAVALKSLGEHDVALSRCNSQYERQEKIKEITWITLGKKLEKLFNGAEKDILVPTLVTMPPAVPKEAVVDNTAALLKLKRTTAAS
;
A
#
# COMPACT_ATOMS: atom_id res chain seq x y z
N MET A 1 16.37 -20.68 19.68
CA MET A 1 16.57 -19.68 18.59
C MET A 1 15.25 -18.93 18.41
N GLN A 2 15.23 -17.60 18.48
CA GLN A 2 14.02 -16.84 18.15
C GLN A 2 13.85 -16.80 16.62
N LEU A 3 12.80 -17.45 16.12
CA LEU A 3 12.45 -17.50 14.69
C LEU A 3 12.04 -16.13 14.10
N THR A 4 12.05 -15.09 14.92
CA THR A 4 11.78 -13.70 14.53
C THR A 4 12.98 -12.99 13.92
N THR A 5 14.20 -13.52 14.06
CA THR A 5 15.41 -12.89 13.53
C THR A 5 15.63 -13.31 12.07
N ILE A 6 15.43 -12.37 11.14
CA ILE A 6 15.67 -12.58 9.71
C ILE A 6 17.18 -12.50 9.44
N VAL A 7 17.82 -13.65 9.22
CA VAL A 7 19.23 -13.70 8.78
C VAL A 7 19.26 -13.65 7.26
N ARG A 8 19.48 -12.46 6.69
CA ARG A 8 19.47 -12.24 5.23
C ARG A 8 20.50 -13.11 4.48
N GLU A 9 21.59 -13.48 5.15
CA GLU A 9 22.67 -14.29 4.58
C GLU A 9 22.23 -15.74 4.30
N ASN A 10 21.28 -16.26 5.07
CA ASN A 10 20.78 -17.64 4.96
C ASN A 10 19.57 -17.79 4.02
N MET A 11 19.16 -16.70 3.35
CA MET A 11 18.10 -16.76 2.35
C MET A 11 18.58 -17.46 1.08
N SER A 12 17.66 -18.13 0.38
CA SER A 12 17.94 -18.74 -0.93
C SER A 12 18.44 -17.67 -1.92
N PRO A 13 19.32 -18.04 -2.86
CA PRO A 13 19.75 -17.13 -3.93
C PRO A 13 18.57 -16.52 -4.68
N GLU A 14 17.54 -17.31 -4.97
CA GLU A 14 16.34 -16.88 -5.69
C GLU A 14 15.58 -15.80 -4.90
N LEU A 15 15.47 -15.96 -3.57
CA LEU A 15 14.81 -14.97 -2.71
C LEU A 15 15.63 -13.67 -2.63
N LYS A 16 16.97 -13.77 -2.61
CA LYS A 16 17.87 -12.61 -2.62
C LYS A 16 17.74 -11.83 -3.93
N ASP A 17 17.70 -12.50 -5.07
CA ASP A 17 17.56 -11.87 -6.38
C ASP A 17 16.20 -11.17 -6.51
N ARG A 18 15.12 -11.81 -6.06
CA ARG A 18 13.78 -11.22 -6.04
C ARG A 18 13.70 -10.02 -5.10
N LEU A 19 14.37 -10.08 -3.94
CA LEU A 19 14.47 -8.96 -3.02
C LEU A 19 15.21 -7.78 -3.66
N ALA A 20 16.36 -8.01 -4.28
CA ALA A 20 17.12 -6.97 -4.97
C ALA A 20 16.30 -6.33 -6.10
N GLY A 21 15.61 -7.14 -6.91
CA GLY A 21 14.71 -6.65 -7.95
C GLY A 21 13.54 -5.84 -7.38
N PHE A 22 12.99 -6.24 -6.24
CA PHE A 22 11.96 -5.46 -5.53
C PHE A 22 12.52 -4.12 -5.04
N GLU A 23 13.69 -4.10 -4.40
CA GLU A 23 14.31 -2.88 -3.86
C GLU A 23 14.59 -1.85 -4.98
N ILE A 24 15.11 -2.30 -6.13
CA ILE A 24 15.32 -1.42 -7.30
C ILE A 24 13.99 -0.81 -7.78
N ASN A 25 12.95 -1.64 -7.97
CA ASN A 25 11.65 -1.15 -8.43
C ASN A 25 10.97 -0.24 -7.39
N ARG A 26 11.19 -0.51 -6.10
CA ARG A 26 10.70 0.29 -4.98
C ARG A 26 11.32 1.68 -5.02
N ASP A 27 12.63 1.77 -5.21
CA ASP A 27 13.34 3.04 -5.23
C ASP A 27 12.93 3.90 -6.45
N VAL A 28 12.69 3.26 -7.61
CA VAL A 28 12.08 3.91 -8.79
C VAL A 28 10.68 4.46 -8.47
N TYR A 29 9.83 3.65 -7.84
CA TYR A 29 8.48 4.07 -7.46
C TYR A 29 8.49 5.25 -6.49
N ILE A 30 9.32 5.19 -5.43
CA ILE A 30 9.45 6.28 -4.44
C ILE A 30 9.97 7.57 -5.10
N THR A 31 10.93 7.45 -6.03
CA THR A 31 11.45 8.60 -6.77
C THR A 31 10.34 9.26 -7.60
N LEU A 32 9.52 8.45 -8.30
CA LEU A 32 8.38 8.96 -9.06
C LEU A 32 7.31 9.58 -8.16
N GLN A 33 7.03 9.00 -6.99
CA GLN A 33 6.11 9.56 -6.00
C GLN A 33 6.58 10.94 -5.51
N LYS A 34 7.88 11.09 -5.25
CA LYS A 34 8.48 12.38 -4.86
C LYS A 34 8.30 13.43 -5.95
N GLN A 35 8.67 13.10 -7.19
CA GLN A 35 8.49 13.99 -8.35
C GLN A 35 7.02 14.38 -8.56
N TYR A 36 6.11 13.41 -8.44
CA TYR A 36 4.67 13.67 -8.55
C TYR A 36 4.19 14.63 -7.45
N THR A 37 4.60 14.39 -6.20
CA THR A 37 4.23 15.23 -5.05
C THR A 37 4.73 16.65 -5.24
N GLU A 38 5.99 16.84 -5.65
CA GLU A 38 6.57 18.16 -5.93
C GLU A 38 5.80 18.90 -7.02
N VAL A 39 5.44 18.20 -8.11
CA VAL A 39 4.67 18.82 -9.20
C VAL A 39 3.28 19.23 -8.73
N VAL A 40 2.57 18.36 -8.01
CA VAL A 40 1.22 18.64 -7.50
C VAL A 40 1.22 19.80 -6.50
N GLN A 41 2.17 19.81 -5.56
CA GLN A 41 2.28 20.87 -4.55
C GLN A 41 2.60 22.21 -5.19
N GLU A 42 3.54 22.25 -6.13
CA GLU A 42 3.90 23.49 -6.80
C GLU A 42 2.76 24.02 -7.68
N SER A 43 2.08 23.15 -8.44
CA SER A 43 0.90 23.57 -9.21
C SER A 43 -0.18 24.15 -8.30
N GLN A 44 -0.43 23.51 -7.15
CA GLN A 44 -1.38 24.03 -6.16
C GLN A 44 -0.95 25.39 -5.60
N ARG A 45 0.34 25.57 -5.27
CA ARG A 45 0.90 26.82 -4.78
C ARG A 45 0.72 27.95 -5.80
N LEU A 46 1.02 27.70 -7.08
CA LEU A 46 0.86 28.66 -8.16
C LEU A 46 -0.60 29.08 -8.34
N THR A 47 -1.53 28.12 -8.32
CA THR A 47 -2.97 28.42 -8.43
C THR A 47 -3.49 29.22 -7.24
N GLN A 48 -3.05 28.89 -6.03
CA GLN A 48 -3.42 29.64 -4.81
C GLN A 48 -2.89 31.07 -4.85
N GLU A 49 -1.63 31.26 -5.25
CA GLU A 49 -1.02 32.58 -5.35
C GLU A 49 -1.65 33.43 -6.45
N ALA A 50 -1.97 32.84 -7.62
CA ALA A 50 -2.71 33.53 -8.67
C ALA A 50 -4.09 34.02 -8.16
N THR A 51 -4.81 33.16 -7.43
CA THR A 51 -6.11 33.51 -6.85
C THR A 51 -5.99 34.63 -5.81
N ARG A 52 -4.91 34.62 -5.01
CA ARG A 52 -4.60 35.68 -4.05
C ARG A 52 -4.37 37.02 -4.75
N LEU A 53 -3.58 37.04 -5.83
CA LEU A 53 -3.31 38.25 -6.61
C LEU A 53 -4.56 38.78 -7.32
N GLU A 54 -5.43 37.92 -7.85
CA GLU A 54 -6.72 38.33 -8.43
C GLU A 54 -7.67 38.93 -7.40
N THR A 55 -7.72 38.34 -6.21
CA THR A 55 -8.50 38.88 -5.09
C THR A 55 -7.97 40.25 -4.71
N GLN A 56 -6.64 40.40 -4.61
CA GLN A 56 -6.01 41.69 -4.32
C GLN A 56 -6.28 42.72 -5.41
N ALA A 57 -6.21 42.35 -6.69
CA ALA A 57 -6.56 43.22 -7.80
C ALA A 57 -8.02 43.70 -7.70
N SER A 58 -8.95 42.79 -7.40
CA SER A 58 -10.38 43.11 -7.25
C SER A 58 -10.65 44.09 -6.10
N LEU A 59 -9.91 43.96 -5.00
CA LEU A 59 -9.98 44.91 -3.88
C LEU A 59 -9.41 46.29 -4.28
N THR A 60 -8.28 46.30 -4.99
CA THR A 60 -7.71 47.53 -5.55
C THR A 60 -8.68 48.20 -6.52
N ASP A 61 -9.41 47.42 -7.32
CA ASP A 61 -10.44 47.96 -8.22
C ASP A 61 -11.59 48.62 -7.49
N ALA A 62 -12.08 47.99 -6.44
CA ALA A 62 -13.12 48.57 -5.60
C ALA A 62 -12.62 49.87 -4.95
N SER A 63 -11.36 49.90 -4.52
CA SER A 63 -10.72 51.06 -3.90
C SER A 63 -10.63 52.25 -4.85
N TRP A 64 -10.00 52.09 -6.03
CA TRP A 64 -9.84 53.22 -6.96
C TRP A 64 -11.18 53.69 -7.53
N ASN A 65 -12.16 52.79 -7.73
CA ASN A 65 -13.52 53.18 -8.11
C ASN A 65 -14.22 54.02 -7.03
N ALA A 66 -14.01 53.69 -5.75
CA ALA A 66 -14.53 54.50 -4.65
C ALA A 66 -13.84 55.87 -4.58
N MET A 67 -12.51 55.91 -4.79
CA MET A 67 -11.74 57.15 -4.84
C MET A 67 -12.22 58.08 -5.97
N GLY A 68 -12.41 57.54 -7.18
CA GLY A 68 -12.92 58.30 -8.31
C GLY A 68 -14.32 58.89 -8.08
N LYS A 69 -15.17 58.24 -7.28
CA LYS A 69 -16.50 58.75 -6.91
C LYS A 69 -16.46 59.85 -5.85
N SER A 70 -15.40 59.95 -5.06
CA SER A 70 -15.27 60.94 -3.97
C SER A 70 -14.96 62.37 -4.44
N GLY A 71 -14.54 62.55 -5.70
CA GLY A 71 -14.37 63.85 -6.37
C GLY A 71 -13.26 64.76 -5.81
N THR A 72 -12.53 64.33 -4.76
CA THR A 72 -11.52 65.14 -4.05
C THR A 72 -10.09 64.60 -4.17
N ILE A 73 -9.91 63.48 -4.88
CA ILE A 73 -8.61 62.78 -4.98
C ILE A 73 -7.93 63.08 -6.32
N GLU A 74 -6.61 63.26 -6.29
CA GLU A 74 -5.77 63.52 -7.47
C GLU A 74 -5.83 62.36 -8.48
N GLN A 75 -6.04 62.69 -9.76
CA GLN A 75 -6.14 61.71 -10.84
C GLN A 75 -4.89 60.83 -10.98
N SER A 76 -3.70 61.34 -10.65
CA SER A 76 -2.45 60.57 -10.66
C SER A 76 -2.51 59.36 -9.73
N LYS A 77 -3.05 59.52 -8.52
CA LYS A 77 -3.20 58.43 -7.54
C LYS A 77 -4.22 57.39 -7.98
N ILE A 78 -5.28 57.81 -8.68
CA ILE A 78 -6.25 56.89 -9.27
C ILE A 78 -5.58 56.07 -10.38
N ASN A 79 -4.79 56.71 -11.25
CA ASN A 79 -4.05 56.03 -12.31
C ASN A 79 -3.02 55.03 -11.77
N GLU A 80 -2.28 55.39 -10.71
CA GLU A 80 -1.34 54.49 -10.03
C GLU A 80 -2.02 53.22 -9.51
N GLU A 81 -3.20 53.35 -8.89
CA GLU A 81 -3.94 52.19 -8.38
C GLU A 81 -4.57 51.34 -9.51
N ILE A 82 -4.97 51.97 -10.62
CA ILE A 82 -5.38 51.26 -11.84
C ILE A 82 -4.21 50.44 -12.42
N GLU A 83 -3.03 51.05 -12.55
CA GLU A 83 -1.82 50.39 -13.03
C GLU A 83 -1.41 49.24 -12.10
N ARG A 84 -1.49 49.45 -10.78
CA ARG A 84 -1.24 48.42 -9.77
C ARG A 84 -2.20 47.24 -9.91
N SER A 85 -3.50 47.49 -10.06
CA SER A 85 -4.50 46.44 -10.30
C SER A 85 -4.22 45.67 -11.59
N ALA A 86 -3.89 46.37 -12.68
CA ALA A 86 -3.55 45.75 -13.96
C ALA A 86 -2.31 44.86 -13.85
N GLN A 87 -1.27 45.31 -13.13
CA GLN A 87 -0.06 44.52 -12.90
C GLN A 87 -0.34 43.27 -12.06
N LEU A 88 -1.14 43.37 -10.98
CA LEU A 88 -1.54 42.22 -10.17
C LEU A 88 -2.27 41.15 -11.00
N ARG A 89 -3.17 41.56 -11.90
CA ARG A 89 -3.86 40.63 -12.81
C ARG A 89 -2.91 39.98 -13.81
N LYS A 90 -1.96 40.74 -14.36
CA LYS A 90 -0.93 40.22 -15.27
C LYS A 90 -0.06 39.17 -14.58
N ASP A 91 0.36 39.42 -13.35
CA ASP A 91 1.16 38.49 -12.56
C ASP A 91 0.34 37.23 -12.21
N ALA A 92 -0.93 37.37 -11.83
CA ALA A 92 -1.82 36.24 -11.61
C ALA A 92 -2.00 35.37 -12.86
N GLN A 93 -2.19 36.00 -14.02
CA GLN A 93 -2.32 35.30 -15.30
C GLN A 93 -1.04 34.54 -15.66
N ALA A 94 0.14 35.12 -15.42
CA ALA A 94 1.42 34.44 -15.63
C ALA A 94 1.57 33.20 -14.74
N LEU A 95 1.15 33.29 -13.47
CA LEU A 95 1.13 32.14 -12.55
C LEU A 95 0.15 31.05 -13.00
N ARG A 96 -1.05 31.42 -13.47
CA ARG A 96 -2.01 30.47 -14.04
C ARG A 96 -1.47 29.77 -15.28
N PHE A 97 -0.89 30.52 -16.21
CA PHE A 97 -0.27 29.94 -17.40
C PHE A 97 0.83 28.94 -17.03
N THR A 98 1.64 29.26 -16.02
CA THR A 98 2.65 28.34 -15.50
C THR A 98 2.03 27.09 -14.88
N ALA A 99 0.95 27.23 -14.10
CA ALA A 99 0.23 26.08 -13.55
C ALA A 99 -0.39 25.19 -14.66
N ASP A 100 -0.98 25.80 -15.68
CA ASP A 100 -1.59 25.10 -16.81
C ASP A 100 -0.55 24.34 -17.64
N ALA A 101 0.62 24.95 -17.87
CA ALA A 101 1.75 24.29 -18.54
C ALA A 101 2.28 23.06 -17.79
N ARG A 102 2.00 22.95 -16.47
CA ARG A 102 2.38 21.80 -15.63
C ARG A 102 1.35 20.68 -15.66
N ILE A 103 0.12 20.91 -16.13
CA ILE A 103 -0.94 19.88 -16.21
C ILE A 103 -0.47 18.65 -17.01
N PRO A 104 0.11 18.78 -18.23
CA PRO A 104 0.59 17.62 -18.98
C PRO A 104 1.69 16.84 -18.26
N ILE A 105 2.56 17.54 -17.51
CA ILE A 105 3.63 16.92 -16.72
C ILE A 105 3.02 16.06 -15.60
N GLN A 106 2.05 16.62 -14.87
CA GLN A 106 1.33 15.91 -13.82
C GLN A 106 0.59 14.68 -14.38
N LYS A 107 -0.08 14.82 -15.53
CA LYS A 107 -0.77 13.72 -16.23
C LYS A 107 0.20 12.61 -16.66
N ASN A 108 1.39 12.95 -17.12
CA ASN A 108 2.41 11.94 -17.45
C ASN A 108 2.92 11.22 -16.19
N LEU A 109 3.20 11.98 -15.13
CA LEU A 109 3.72 11.44 -13.87
C LEU A 109 2.72 10.52 -13.18
N VAL A 110 1.42 10.86 -13.14
CA VAL A 110 0.42 9.97 -12.49
C VAL A 110 0.36 8.60 -13.16
N ILE A 111 0.52 8.53 -14.49
CA ILE A 111 0.57 7.26 -15.22
C ILE A 111 1.85 6.50 -14.87
N LYS A 112 3.01 7.16 -14.86
CA LYS A 112 4.30 6.52 -14.52
C LYS A 112 4.33 5.98 -13.09
N VAL A 113 3.79 6.74 -12.13
CA VAL A 113 3.65 6.31 -10.73
C VAL A 113 2.77 5.06 -10.65
N ALA A 114 1.63 5.06 -11.33
CA ALA A 114 0.74 3.90 -11.37
C ALA A 114 1.37 2.66 -12.03
N GLU A 115 2.13 2.83 -13.11
CA GLU A 115 2.88 1.75 -13.75
C GLU A 115 3.95 1.16 -12.83
N ALA A 116 4.70 2.02 -12.13
CA ALA A 116 5.70 1.59 -11.16
C ALA A 116 5.05 0.87 -9.97
N ARG A 117 3.91 1.37 -9.46
CA ARG A 117 3.14 0.71 -8.42
C ARG A 117 2.71 -0.69 -8.84
N LEU A 118 2.15 -0.82 -10.05
CA LEU A 118 1.66 -2.11 -10.56
C LEU A 118 2.77 -3.17 -10.64
N LYS A 119 4.02 -2.77 -10.94
CA LYS A 119 5.18 -3.69 -10.92
C LYS A 119 5.52 -4.23 -9.52
N LEU A 120 5.12 -3.51 -8.47
CA LEU A 120 5.38 -3.89 -7.07
C LEU A 120 4.20 -4.63 -6.45
N VAL A 121 2.98 -4.41 -6.94
CA VAL A 121 1.77 -5.02 -6.39
C VAL A 121 1.89 -6.54 -6.38
N GLY A 122 1.63 -7.15 -5.22
CA GLY A 122 1.72 -8.59 -5.01
C GLY A 122 3.14 -9.14 -4.79
N VAL A 123 4.19 -8.40 -5.16
CA VAL A 123 5.58 -8.84 -4.97
C VAL A 123 5.93 -9.03 -3.50
N PRO A 124 5.62 -8.08 -2.57
CA PRO A 124 5.87 -8.27 -1.15
C PRO A 124 5.20 -9.51 -0.57
N GLY A 125 3.95 -9.78 -0.95
CA GLY A 125 3.21 -10.96 -0.47
C GLY A 125 3.92 -12.26 -0.87
N SER A 126 4.43 -12.32 -2.10
CA SER A 126 5.16 -13.50 -2.57
C SER A 126 6.53 -13.67 -1.92
N ILE A 127 7.30 -12.58 -1.74
CA ILE A 127 8.60 -12.61 -1.04
C ILE A 127 8.42 -13.03 0.43
N ASN A 128 7.47 -12.40 1.14
CA ASN A 128 7.22 -12.69 2.54
C ASN A 128 6.70 -14.12 2.74
N LYS A 129 5.83 -14.60 1.85
CA LYS A 129 5.35 -16.00 1.90
C LYS A 129 6.52 -16.99 1.82
N GLU A 130 7.44 -16.79 0.89
CA GLU A 130 8.60 -17.67 0.71
C GLU A 130 9.53 -17.67 1.94
N LEU A 131 9.80 -16.47 2.49
CA LEU A 131 10.54 -16.33 3.74
C LEU A 131 9.84 -17.08 4.89
N GLN A 132 8.55 -16.86 5.07
CA GLN A 132 7.77 -17.46 6.16
C GLN A 132 7.70 -18.99 6.03
N GLN A 133 7.59 -19.52 4.81
CA GLN A 133 7.68 -20.96 4.54
C GLN A 133 9.05 -21.53 4.90
N THR A 134 10.12 -20.78 4.63
CA THR A 134 11.49 -21.17 4.99
C THR A 134 11.67 -21.16 6.50
N LEU A 135 11.23 -20.12 7.20
CA LEU A 135 11.27 -20.03 8.66
C LEU A 135 10.46 -21.15 9.33
N LEU A 136 9.27 -21.46 8.80
CA LEU A 136 8.47 -22.59 9.25
C LEU A 136 9.21 -23.92 9.06
N SER A 137 9.81 -24.13 7.88
CA SER A 137 10.58 -25.34 7.60
C SER A 137 11.80 -25.48 8.49
N GLN A 138 12.48 -24.38 8.82
CA GLN A 138 13.58 -24.36 9.77
C GLN A 138 13.11 -24.69 11.20
N ALA A 139 11.99 -24.11 11.64
CA ALA A 139 11.38 -24.41 12.93
C ALA A 139 11.08 -25.91 13.09
N LEU A 140 10.51 -26.53 12.04
CA LEU A 140 10.20 -27.96 12.02
C LEU A 140 11.44 -28.87 12.01
N LYS A 141 12.59 -28.36 11.59
CA LYS A 141 13.88 -29.08 11.58
C LYS A 141 14.72 -28.84 12.84
N GLN A 142 14.26 -28.00 13.78
CA GLN A 142 14.95 -27.81 15.05
C GLN A 142 15.00 -29.14 15.81
N GLU A 143 16.13 -29.39 16.47
CA GLU A 143 16.36 -30.60 17.25
C GLU A 143 15.26 -30.79 18.30
N GLY A 144 14.69 -32.00 18.37
CA GLY A 144 13.60 -32.34 19.29
C GLY A 144 12.20 -31.94 18.80
N THR A 145 12.06 -31.05 17.81
CA THR A 145 10.73 -30.62 17.32
C THR A 145 9.97 -31.78 16.69
N ARG A 146 10.65 -32.60 15.87
CA ARG A 146 10.02 -33.74 15.19
C ARG A 146 9.53 -34.77 16.20
N GLU A 147 10.36 -35.09 17.18
CA GLU A 147 10.09 -36.08 18.22
C GLU A 147 8.89 -35.65 19.05
N ILE A 148 8.86 -34.41 19.52
CA ILE A 148 7.73 -33.84 20.28
C ILE A 148 6.44 -33.85 19.43
N LEU A 149 6.50 -33.41 18.17
CA LEU A 149 5.32 -33.40 17.30
C LEU A 149 4.79 -34.82 17.05
N LEU A 150 5.67 -35.81 16.93
CA LEU A 150 5.30 -37.21 16.78
C LEU A 150 4.67 -37.78 18.05
N GLU A 151 5.21 -37.45 19.22
CA GLU A 151 4.62 -37.84 20.52
C GLU A 151 3.22 -37.24 20.69
N LEU A 152 3.05 -35.95 20.39
CA LEU A 152 1.76 -35.27 20.44
C LEU A 152 0.74 -35.89 19.47
N PHE A 153 1.17 -36.21 18.25
CA PHE A 153 0.32 -36.90 17.28
C PHE A 153 -0.06 -38.32 17.76
N THR A 154 0.89 -39.06 18.31
CA THR A 154 0.68 -40.41 18.84
C THR A 154 -0.30 -40.42 20.01
N LEU A 155 -0.17 -39.47 20.94
CA LEU A 155 -1.12 -39.28 22.04
C LEU A 155 -2.52 -38.92 21.52
N SER A 156 -2.59 -38.01 20.55
CA SER A 156 -3.87 -37.62 19.93
C SER A 156 -4.52 -38.79 19.20
N HIS A 157 -3.73 -39.65 18.57
CA HIS A 157 -4.22 -40.87 17.92
C HIS A 157 -4.81 -41.83 18.94
N ALA A 158 -4.11 -42.06 20.06
CA ALA A 158 -4.61 -42.90 21.14
C ALA A 158 -5.91 -42.37 21.75
N VAL A 159 -6.06 -41.05 21.89
CA VAL A 159 -7.32 -40.43 22.32
C VAL A 159 -8.42 -40.65 21.29
N ALA A 160 -8.15 -40.40 20.00
CA ALA A 160 -9.12 -40.60 18.92
C ALA A 160 -9.61 -42.05 18.82
N LEU A 161 -8.71 -43.03 19.02
CA LEU A 161 -9.08 -44.45 19.05
C LEU A 161 -10.00 -44.80 20.24
N LYS A 162 -9.82 -44.13 21.38
CA LYS A 162 -10.69 -44.32 22.56
C LYS A 162 -12.03 -43.61 22.43
N SER A 163 -12.13 -42.60 21.55
CA SER A 163 -13.35 -41.84 21.30
C SER A 163 -14.07 -42.24 20.00
N LEU A 164 -13.73 -43.38 19.38
CA LEU A 164 -14.35 -43.79 18.11
C LEU A 164 -15.88 -43.92 18.18
N GLY A 165 -16.41 -44.31 19.34
CA GLY A 165 -17.87 -44.38 19.56
C GLY A 165 -18.56 -43.01 19.43
N GLU A 166 -17.86 -41.92 19.74
CA GLU A 166 -18.35 -40.56 19.55
C GLU A 166 -18.38 -40.15 18.06
N HIS A 167 -17.71 -40.92 17.20
CA HIS A 167 -17.57 -40.69 15.77
C HIS A 167 -18.21 -41.79 14.92
N ASP A 168 -19.03 -42.65 15.51
CA ASP A 168 -19.53 -43.87 14.85
C ASP A 168 -20.40 -43.57 13.62
N VAL A 169 -21.16 -42.47 13.63
CA VAL A 169 -21.91 -41.98 12.46
C VAL A 169 -20.99 -41.58 11.30
N ALA A 170 -19.83 -41.00 11.59
CA ALA A 170 -18.87 -40.62 10.56
C ALA A 170 -18.11 -41.84 10.02
N LEU A 171 -17.81 -42.82 10.87
CA LEU A 171 -17.05 -44.03 10.52
C LEU A 171 -17.90 -45.10 9.82
N SER A 172 -19.20 -45.15 10.10
CA SER A 172 -20.17 -46.04 9.42
C SER A 172 -20.44 -45.65 7.96
N ARG A 173 -20.10 -44.42 7.57
CA ARG A 173 -20.19 -43.92 6.18
C ARG A 173 -18.96 -44.26 5.33
N CYS A 174 -17.91 -44.83 5.93
CA CYS A 174 -16.73 -45.29 5.19
C CYS A 174 -17.03 -46.62 4.51
N ASN A 175 -16.81 -46.70 3.21
CA ASN A 175 -17.11 -47.87 2.38
C ASN A 175 -15.95 -48.88 2.34
N SER A 176 -14.79 -48.53 2.90
CA SER A 176 -13.63 -49.41 2.95
C SER A 176 -12.83 -49.22 4.25
N GLN A 177 -12.02 -50.23 4.57
CA GLN A 177 -11.08 -50.16 5.69
C GLN A 177 -10.05 -49.04 5.48
N TYR A 178 -9.64 -48.78 4.24
CA TYR A 178 -8.75 -47.68 3.89
C TYR A 178 -9.39 -46.32 4.19
N GLU A 179 -10.61 -46.08 3.73
CA GLU A 179 -11.35 -44.85 4.03
C GLU A 179 -11.55 -44.65 5.53
N ARG A 180 -11.83 -45.74 6.26
CA ARG A 180 -11.96 -45.70 7.72
C ARG A 180 -10.65 -45.30 8.40
N GLN A 181 -9.50 -45.78 7.92
CA GLN A 181 -8.19 -45.38 8.44
C GLN A 181 -7.86 -43.92 8.15
N GLU A 182 -8.12 -43.43 6.93
CA GLU A 182 -7.95 -42.01 6.61
C GLU A 182 -8.87 -41.13 7.47
N LYS A 183 -10.11 -41.57 7.72
CA LYS A 183 -11.03 -40.85 8.59
C LYS A 183 -10.55 -40.79 10.04
N ILE A 184 -9.97 -41.88 10.55
CA ILE A 184 -9.35 -41.90 11.89
C ILE A 184 -8.14 -40.95 11.95
N LYS A 185 -7.32 -40.88 10.89
CA LYS A 185 -6.22 -39.92 10.82
C LYS A 185 -6.72 -38.47 10.81
N GLU A 186 -7.80 -38.18 10.08
CA GLU A 186 -8.44 -36.87 10.08
C GLU A 186 -8.94 -36.49 11.49
N ILE A 187 -9.66 -37.41 12.17
CA ILE A 187 -10.11 -37.22 13.56
C ILE A 187 -8.93 -36.99 14.51
N THR A 188 -7.82 -37.72 14.29
CA THR A 188 -6.58 -37.55 15.06
C THR A 188 -6.03 -36.13 14.91
N TRP A 189 -5.92 -35.62 13.67
CA TRP A 189 -5.48 -34.25 13.40
C TRP A 189 -6.41 -33.20 13.99
N ILE A 190 -7.73 -33.39 13.90
CA ILE A 190 -8.71 -32.48 14.51
C ILE A 190 -8.54 -32.45 16.03
N THR A 191 -8.32 -33.62 16.65
CA THR A 191 -8.13 -33.73 18.11
C THR A 191 -6.88 -32.98 18.55
N LEU A 192 -5.76 -33.19 17.86
CA LEU A 192 -4.52 -32.46 18.11
C LEU A 192 -4.69 -30.96 17.89
N GLY A 193 -5.30 -30.57 16.75
CA GLY A 193 -5.53 -29.18 16.37
C GLY A 193 -6.34 -28.42 17.43
N LYS A 194 -7.43 -29.00 17.94
CA LYS A 194 -8.23 -28.40 19.03
C LYS A 194 -7.44 -28.21 20.32
N LYS A 195 -6.50 -29.11 20.63
CA LYS A 195 -5.64 -28.97 21.82
C LYS A 195 -4.61 -27.87 21.64
N LEU A 196 -4.00 -27.77 20.46
CA LEU A 196 -3.08 -26.70 20.11
C LEU A 196 -3.76 -25.33 20.05
N GLU A 197 -4.97 -25.25 19.48
CA GLU A 197 -5.76 -24.02 19.44
C GLU A 197 -6.09 -23.51 20.86
N LYS A 198 -6.46 -24.42 21.77
CA LYS A 198 -6.65 -24.09 23.19
C LYS A 198 -5.36 -23.70 23.90
N LEU A 199 -4.21 -24.26 23.49
CA LEU A 199 -2.91 -23.89 24.04
C LEU A 199 -2.54 -22.45 23.64
N PHE A 200 -2.82 -22.07 22.39
CA PHE A 200 -2.55 -20.71 21.90
C PHE A 200 -3.54 -19.70 22.48
N ASN A 201 -4.82 -20.04 22.61
CA ASN A 201 -5.83 -19.25 23.32
C ASN A 201 -5.88 -17.75 22.91
N GLY A 202 -5.64 -17.44 21.63
CA GLY A 202 -5.63 -16.06 21.14
C GLY A 202 -4.27 -15.36 21.24
N ALA A 203 -3.28 -15.94 21.91
CA ALA A 203 -1.93 -15.38 22.04
C ALA A 203 -1.23 -15.23 20.68
N GLU A 204 -1.66 -15.95 19.64
CA GLU A 204 -1.18 -15.78 18.28
C GLU A 204 -1.41 -14.37 17.72
N LYS A 205 -2.38 -13.63 18.26
CA LYS A 205 -2.68 -12.25 17.84
C LYS A 205 -1.62 -11.25 18.29
N ASP A 206 -0.91 -11.56 19.37
CA ASP A 206 0.14 -10.71 19.94
C ASP A 206 1.51 -11.00 19.30
N ILE A 207 1.60 -12.03 18.46
CA ILE A 207 2.83 -12.44 17.79
C ILE A 207 2.89 -11.81 16.38
N LEU A 208 3.89 -10.96 16.17
CA LEU A 208 4.16 -10.38 14.85
C LEU A 208 4.86 -11.40 13.95
N VAL A 209 4.25 -11.66 12.79
CA VAL A 209 4.87 -12.50 11.76
C VAL A 209 6.00 -11.73 11.07
N PRO A 210 7.21 -12.31 10.97
CA PRO A 210 8.34 -11.67 10.29
C PRO A 210 7.98 -11.30 8.85
N THR A 211 8.25 -10.04 8.51
CA THR A 211 7.96 -9.45 7.20
C THR A 211 9.25 -8.80 6.70
N LEU A 212 9.70 -9.18 5.52
CA LEU A 212 10.94 -8.69 4.92
C LEU A 212 10.72 -7.38 4.15
N VAL A 213 9.59 -7.30 3.45
CA VAL A 213 9.27 -6.18 2.56
C VAL A 213 7.81 -5.81 2.67
N THR A 214 7.52 -4.54 2.49
CA THR A 214 6.15 -4.00 2.44
C THR A 214 6.00 -3.08 1.25
N MET A 215 4.78 -2.94 0.73
CA MET A 215 4.49 -1.91 -0.25
C MET A 215 4.75 -0.53 0.36
N PRO A 216 5.44 0.38 -0.33
CA PRO A 216 5.45 1.77 0.07
C PRO A 216 4.02 2.34 0.05
N PRO A 217 3.66 3.19 1.03
CA PRO A 217 2.35 3.81 1.07
C PRO A 217 2.17 4.73 -0.15
N ALA A 218 0.92 4.85 -0.62
CA ALA A 218 0.59 5.82 -1.65
C ALA A 218 0.70 7.24 -1.11
N VAL A 219 1.16 8.19 -1.92
CA VAL A 219 1.19 9.61 -1.55
C VAL A 219 -0.18 10.27 -1.78
N PRO A 220 -0.48 11.42 -1.13
CA PRO A 220 -1.74 12.11 -1.34
C PRO A 220 -2.03 12.38 -2.82
N LYS A 221 -3.29 12.17 -3.23
CA LYS A 221 -3.78 12.33 -4.62
C LYS A 221 -3.17 11.36 -5.65
N GLU A 222 -2.34 10.40 -5.22
CA GLU A 222 -1.89 9.32 -6.09
C GLU A 222 -3.07 8.40 -6.48
N ALA A 223 -3.11 8.01 -7.76
CA ALA A 223 -4.03 6.99 -8.22
C ALA A 223 -3.54 5.60 -7.78
N VAL A 224 -4.22 5.01 -6.79
CA VAL A 224 -3.92 3.65 -6.33
C VAL A 224 -4.37 2.65 -7.38
N VAL A 225 -3.39 2.08 -8.10
CA VAL A 225 -3.60 1.10 -9.17
C VAL A 225 -3.00 -0.25 -8.75
N ASP A 226 -3.89 -1.21 -8.52
CA ASP A 226 -3.51 -2.54 -8.04
C ASP A 226 -3.68 -3.64 -9.11
N ASN A 227 -4.15 -3.29 -10.31
CA ASN A 227 -4.26 -4.23 -11.43
C ASN A 227 -4.23 -3.52 -12.80
N THR A 228 -4.04 -4.31 -13.86
CA THR A 228 -3.94 -3.82 -15.25
C THR A 228 -5.22 -3.12 -15.72
N ALA A 229 -6.41 -3.57 -15.30
CA ALA A 229 -7.67 -2.95 -15.68
C ALA A 229 -7.79 -1.52 -15.12
N ALA A 230 -7.40 -1.33 -13.86
CA ALA A 230 -7.34 -0.03 -13.21
C ALA A 230 -6.31 0.89 -13.90
N LEU A 231 -5.16 0.37 -14.31
CA LEU A 231 -4.17 1.12 -15.07
C LEU A 231 -4.73 1.61 -16.42
N LEU A 232 -5.39 0.71 -17.16
CA LEU A 232 -6.00 1.07 -18.44
C LEU A 232 -7.11 2.11 -18.29
N LYS A 233 -7.92 2.00 -17.23
CA LYS A 233 -8.93 2.99 -16.88
C LYS A 233 -8.28 4.36 -16.61
N LEU A 234 -7.21 4.39 -15.81
CA LEU A 234 -6.47 5.62 -15.51
C LEU A 234 -5.89 6.28 -16.77
N LYS A 235 -5.29 5.48 -17.68
CA LYS A 235 -4.75 6.00 -18.94
C LYS A 235 -5.84 6.64 -19.80
N ARG A 236 -7.03 6.00 -19.90
CA ARG A 236 -8.18 6.53 -20.64
C ARG A 236 -8.71 7.83 -20.04
N THR A 237 -8.89 7.88 -18.72
CA THR A 237 -9.40 9.10 -18.05
C THR A 237 -8.41 10.26 -18.17
N THR A 238 -7.11 9.98 -18.05
CA THR A 238 -6.06 10.99 -18.16
C THR A 238 -5.92 11.53 -19.58
N ALA A 239 -6.16 10.71 -20.60
CA ALA A 239 -6.18 11.13 -22.00
C ALA A 239 -7.42 11.94 -22.39
N ALA A 240 -8.54 11.74 -21.70
CA ALA A 240 -9.80 12.45 -21.95
C ALA A 240 -9.92 13.78 -21.18
N SER A 241 -9.07 14.00 -20.17
CA SER A 241 -8.99 15.24 -19.39
C SER A 241 -7.97 16.18 -20.00
#